data_AF-A0A811L347-F1
#
_entry.id   AF-A0A811L347-F1
#
_cell.length_a   1.000
_cell.length_b   1.000
_cell.length_c   1.000
_cell.angle_alpha   90.00
_cell.angle_beta   90.00
_cell.angle_gamma   90.00
#
_symmetry.space_group_name_H-M   'P 1'
#
loop_
_entity.id
_entity.type
_entity.pdbx_description
1 polymer ?
#
loop_
_entity_poly.entity_id
_entity_poly.type
_entity_poly.pdbx_seq_one_letter_code
_entity_poly.pdbx_strand_id
1 'polypeptide(L)'
;MYCIHISALLVGCAVLTGYATAFNADQLVKKCCTAESEQCCLQQLNKGETNDDCKAFKNHTICMEMELHKESLLAVKTENCCWLLESRTCRRQCVKMLRSIAIPPQIRIEKAMECSRKKVRSQRPQGCIEESLEKYEQCFPSCVMFQRLQQGNQMYEYAPARHCDIMKNIDNKNPCIVPDYMDA
;
A
#
# COMPACT_ATOMS: atom_id res chain seq x y z
N MET A 1 33.39 -32.82 -28.82
CA MET A 1 33.71 -31.38 -28.79
C MET A 1 32.41 -30.60 -28.80
N TYR A 2 32.22 -29.81 -27.74
CA TYR A 2 31.18 -28.79 -27.46
C TYR A 2 29.69 -29.18 -27.40
N CYS A 3 29.28 -29.46 -26.15
CA CYS A 3 27.95 -29.19 -25.61
C CYS A 3 27.58 -27.71 -25.77
N ILE A 4 26.33 -27.42 -26.12
CA ILE A 4 25.63 -26.20 -25.69
C ILE A 4 24.23 -26.60 -25.24
N HIS A 5 24.03 -26.58 -23.92
CA HIS A 5 22.74 -26.66 -23.26
C HIS A 5 21.97 -25.37 -23.50
N ILE A 6 20.78 -25.45 -24.10
CA ILE A 6 19.80 -24.35 -24.05
C ILE A 6 18.96 -24.55 -22.79
N SER A 7 19.49 -24.05 -21.67
CA SER A 7 18.72 -23.81 -20.46
C SER A 7 18.12 -22.40 -20.56
N ALA A 8 17.03 -22.26 -21.31
CA ALA A 8 16.28 -21.02 -21.35
C ALA A 8 15.36 -20.94 -20.11
N LEU A 9 15.90 -20.29 -19.08
CA LEU A 9 15.21 -19.48 -18.06
C LEU A 9 13.67 -19.48 -18.11
N LEU A 10 13.05 -20.46 -17.45
CA LEU A 10 11.73 -20.33 -16.83
C LEU A 10 11.92 -19.84 -15.39
N VAL A 11 12.35 -18.59 -15.23
CA VAL A 11 12.39 -17.92 -13.93
C VAL A 11 11.54 -16.66 -14.05
N GLY A 12 10.23 -16.78 -13.82
CA GLY A 12 9.34 -15.62 -13.96
C GLY A 12 7.91 -15.76 -13.45
N CYS A 13 7.42 -16.94 -13.07
CA CYS A 13 6.01 -17.13 -12.66
C CYS A 13 5.81 -18.09 -11.46
N ALA A 14 6.72 -18.13 -10.49
CA ALA A 14 6.65 -19.10 -9.39
C ALA A 14 6.84 -18.50 -7.98
N VAL A 15 6.36 -17.27 -7.72
CA VAL A 15 6.41 -16.68 -6.36
C VAL A 15 5.03 -16.19 -5.86
N LEU A 16 3.92 -16.63 -6.46
CA LEU A 16 2.58 -16.29 -5.95
C LEU A 16 1.67 -17.49 -5.64
N THR A 17 2.11 -18.73 -5.85
CA THR A 17 1.29 -19.95 -5.62
C THR A 17 1.51 -20.58 -4.24
N GLY A 18 1.72 -19.77 -3.20
CA GLY A 18 2.05 -20.25 -1.84
C GLY A 18 0.95 -20.10 -0.77
N TYR A 19 -0.13 -19.37 -1.04
CA TYR A 19 -1.15 -19.05 -0.01
C TYR A 19 -2.58 -19.36 -0.44
N ALA A 20 -2.75 -20.37 -1.31
CA ALA A 20 -4.07 -20.94 -1.58
C ALA A 20 -4.51 -21.80 -0.38
N THR A 21 -4.83 -21.16 0.75
CA THR A 21 -5.90 -21.73 1.59
C THR A 21 -7.13 -21.79 0.68
N ALA A 22 -7.80 -22.93 0.64
CA ALA A 22 -9.00 -23.13 -0.17
C ALA A 22 -10.13 -22.26 0.41
N PHE A 23 -10.03 -20.96 0.17
CA PHE A 23 -11.00 -19.98 0.57
C PHE A 23 -12.15 -20.04 -0.44
N ASN A 24 -13.36 -20.28 0.06
CA ASN A 24 -14.53 -20.36 -0.78
C ASN A 24 -14.96 -18.94 -1.17
N ALA A 25 -14.46 -18.48 -2.32
CA ALA A 25 -14.75 -17.17 -2.91
C ALA A 25 -16.27 -16.90 -3.00
N ASP A 26 -17.06 -17.92 -3.35
CA ASP A 26 -18.52 -17.79 -3.46
C ASP A 26 -19.18 -17.52 -2.10
N GLN A 27 -18.73 -18.18 -1.03
CA GLN A 27 -19.26 -17.92 0.31
C GLN A 27 -18.91 -16.53 0.83
N LEU A 28 -17.69 -16.05 0.54
CA LEU A 28 -17.29 -14.68 0.90
C LEU A 28 -18.15 -13.64 0.21
N VAL A 29 -18.31 -13.82 -1.10
CA VAL A 29 -19.02 -12.87 -1.94
C VAL A 29 -20.50 -12.85 -1.54
N LYS A 30 -21.11 -14.01 -1.24
CA LYS A 30 -22.46 -14.07 -0.66
C LYS A 30 -22.59 -13.39 0.70
N LYS A 31 -21.55 -13.42 1.52
CA LYS A 31 -21.56 -12.79 2.85
C LYS A 31 -21.40 -11.27 2.79
N CYS A 32 -20.54 -10.78 1.90
CA CYS A 32 -20.14 -9.37 1.88
C CYS A 32 -20.78 -8.54 0.78
N CYS A 33 -21.16 -9.12 -0.35
CA CYS A 33 -21.77 -8.42 -1.48
C CYS A 33 -23.28 -8.57 -1.50
N THR A 34 -23.95 -7.59 -2.11
CA THR A 34 -25.37 -7.71 -2.43
C THR A 34 -25.57 -8.63 -3.65
N ALA A 35 -26.77 -9.21 -3.78
CA ALA A 35 -27.12 -10.07 -4.92
C ALA A 35 -26.85 -9.41 -6.28
N GLU A 36 -27.08 -8.09 -6.39
CA GLU A 36 -26.84 -7.31 -7.62
C GLU A 36 -25.35 -7.15 -7.95
N SER A 37 -24.47 -7.27 -6.96
CA SER A 37 -23.02 -7.08 -7.09
C SER A 37 -22.19 -8.36 -7.04
N GLU A 38 -22.84 -9.51 -6.82
CA GLU A 38 -22.19 -10.81 -6.56
C GLU A 38 -21.23 -11.20 -7.70
N GLN A 39 -21.70 -11.19 -8.95
CA GLN A 39 -20.88 -11.53 -10.11
C GLN A 39 -19.69 -10.58 -10.28
N CYS A 40 -19.91 -9.30 -10.04
CA CYS A 40 -18.88 -8.28 -10.14
C CYS A 40 -17.80 -8.48 -9.07
N CYS A 41 -18.22 -8.75 -7.83
CA CYS A 41 -17.34 -9.07 -6.71
C CYS A 41 -16.48 -10.31 -6.95
N LEU A 42 -17.07 -11.39 -7.47
CA LEU A 42 -16.36 -12.62 -7.82
C LEU A 42 -15.30 -12.38 -8.91
N GLN A 43 -15.64 -11.63 -9.95
CA GLN A 43 -14.69 -11.32 -11.02
C GLN A 43 -13.49 -10.52 -10.51
N GLN A 44 -13.70 -9.52 -9.65
CA GLN A 44 -12.61 -8.71 -9.09
C GLN A 44 -11.73 -9.54 -8.14
N LEU A 45 -12.34 -10.40 -7.31
CA LEU A 45 -11.60 -11.29 -6.40
C LEU A 45 -10.68 -12.26 -7.18
N ASN A 46 -11.19 -12.83 -8.28
CA ASN A 46 -10.45 -13.79 -9.11
C ASN A 46 -9.37 -13.13 -9.98
N LYS A 47 -9.56 -11.87 -10.41
CA LYS A 47 -8.56 -11.13 -11.19
C LYS A 47 -7.45 -10.53 -10.33
N GLY A 48 -7.67 -10.37 -9.02
CA GLY A 48 -6.71 -9.75 -8.10
C GLY A 48 -6.46 -8.26 -8.39
N GLU A 49 -7.31 -7.65 -9.22
CA GLU A 49 -7.27 -6.23 -9.58
C GLU A 49 -8.52 -5.55 -9.06
N THR A 50 -8.41 -4.25 -8.75
CA THR A 50 -9.54 -3.39 -8.39
C THR A 50 -9.82 -2.52 -9.61
N ASN A 51 -10.64 -3.00 -10.54
CA ASN A 51 -11.15 -2.15 -11.61
C ASN A 51 -12.25 -1.24 -11.06
N ASP A 52 -12.17 0.06 -11.35
CA ASP A 52 -13.14 1.07 -10.91
C ASP A 52 -14.56 0.84 -11.45
N ASP A 53 -14.71 -0.06 -12.43
CA ASP A 53 -16.00 -0.48 -13.00
C ASP A 53 -16.93 -1.10 -11.93
N CYS A 54 -16.37 -1.67 -10.86
CA CYS A 54 -17.13 -2.30 -9.80
C CYS A 54 -17.21 -1.41 -8.54
N LYS A 55 -18.00 -0.33 -8.58
CA LYS A 55 -18.22 0.56 -7.41
C LYS A 55 -18.69 -0.20 -6.17
N ALA A 56 -19.52 -1.23 -6.36
CA ALA A 56 -19.99 -2.09 -5.27
C ALA A 56 -18.84 -2.86 -4.61
N PHE A 57 -17.87 -3.36 -5.40
CA PHE A 57 -16.70 -4.06 -4.86
C PHE A 57 -15.96 -3.18 -3.87
N LYS A 58 -15.73 -1.90 -4.21
CA LYS A 58 -15.06 -0.92 -3.32
C LYS A 58 -15.74 -0.77 -1.96
N ASN A 59 -17.07 -0.79 -1.93
CA ASN A 59 -17.85 -0.68 -0.68
C ASN A 59 -17.81 -1.99 0.14
N HIS A 60 -17.73 -3.13 -0.54
CA HIS A 60 -17.72 -4.45 0.11
C HIS A 60 -16.31 -4.97 0.42
N THR A 61 -15.25 -4.31 -0.08
CA THR A 61 -13.87 -4.78 0.04
C THR A 61 -13.41 -4.85 1.50
N ILE A 62 -13.86 -3.91 2.35
CA ILE A 62 -13.54 -3.91 3.79
C ILE A 62 -14.13 -5.15 4.48
N CYS A 63 -15.41 -5.48 4.21
CA CYS A 63 -16.03 -6.69 4.74
C CYS A 63 -15.24 -7.94 4.32
N MET A 64 -14.90 -8.02 3.04
CA MET A 64 -14.15 -9.16 2.51
C MET A 64 -12.78 -9.31 3.17
N GLU A 65 -12.05 -8.22 3.32
CA GLU A 65 -10.74 -8.22 3.96
C GLU A 65 -10.83 -8.66 5.42
N MET A 66 -11.82 -8.15 6.16
CA MET A 66 -12.09 -8.54 7.54
C MET A 66 -12.46 -10.03 7.66
N GLU A 67 -13.25 -10.57 6.73
CA GLU A 67 -13.61 -11.99 6.73
C GLU A 67 -12.40 -12.89 6.46
N LEU A 68 -11.57 -12.51 5.49
CA LEU A 68 -10.36 -13.23 5.08
C LEU A 68 -9.27 -13.21 6.16
N HIS A 69 -8.96 -12.04 6.72
CA HIS A 69 -7.73 -11.82 7.50
C HIS A 69 -7.99 -11.41 8.95
N LYS A 70 -9.24 -11.17 9.35
CA LYS A 70 -9.64 -10.63 10.67
C LYS A 70 -9.08 -9.23 10.98
N GLU A 71 -8.43 -8.60 10.02
CA GLU A 71 -8.00 -7.21 10.03
C GLU A 71 -8.18 -6.60 8.64
N SER A 72 -8.31 -5.28 8.57
CA SER A 72 -8.50 -4.57 7.30
C SER A 72 -7.64 -3.32 7.21
N LEU A 73 -6.66 -3.34 6.30
CA LEU A 73 -5.83 -2.18 5.98
C LEU A 73 -6.65 -1.10 5.25
N LEU A 74 -7.70 -1.51 4.53
CA LEU A 74 -8.63 -0.59 3.87
C LEU A 74 -9.48 0.17 4.89
N ALA A 75 -9.95 -0.49 5.95
CA ALA A 75 -10.75 0.13 6.99
C ALA A 75 -9.98 1.26 7.69
N VAL A 76 -8.70 1.05 7.96
CA VAL A 76 -7.80 2.04 8.58
C VAL A 76 -7.05 2.89 7.55
N LYS A 77 -7.46 2.85 6.27
CA LYS A 77 -6.93 3.69 5.18
C LYS A 77 -5.41 3.72 5.10
N THR A 78 -4.75 2.58 5.29
CA THR A 78 -3.27 2.51 5.29
C THR A 78 -2.67 3.00 3.98
N GLU A 79 -3.41 2.91 2.86
CA GLU A 79 -2.92 3.41 1.57
C GLU A 79 -2.69 4.91 1.55
N ASN A 80 -3.31 5.67 2.45
CA ASN A 80 -3.05 7.09 2.57
C ASN A 80 -1.57 7.33 2.87
N CYS A 81 -0.93 6.49 3.69
CA CYS A 81 0.50 6.63 3.99
C CYS A 81 1.40 6.64 2.76
N CYS A 82 0.96 6.06 1.63
CA CYS A 82 1.73 6.10 0.38
C CYS A 82 2.00 7.54 -0.10
N TRP A 83 1.26 8.58 0.33
CA TRP A 83 1.54 9.97 -0.06
C TRP A 83 2.95 10.43 0.37
N LEU A 84 3.51 9.82 1.41
CA LEU A 84 4.84 10.11 1.96
C LEU A 84 5.99 9.65 1.05
N LEU A 85 5.72 8.78 0.08
CA LEU A 85 6.75 8.26 -0.83
C LEU A 85 7.00 9.27 -1.95
N GLU A 86 8.25 9.59 -2.24
CA GLU A 86 8.57 10.62 -3.24
C GLU A 86 8.16 10.17 -4.65
N SER A 87 8.61 8.96 -5.04
CA SER A 87 8.43 8.44 -6.38
C SER A 87 6.97 8.16 -6.71
N ARG A 88 6.42 8.80 -7.75
CA ARG A 88 5.05 8.55 -8.25
C ARG A 88 4.82 7.08 -8.59
N THR A 89 5.85 6.39 -9.10
CA THR A 89 5.78 4.96 -9.42
C THR A 89 5.69 4.13 -8.14
N CYS A 90 6.52 4.41 -7.14
CA CYS A 90 6.47 3.75 -5.84
C CYS A 90 5.14 4.02 -5.12
N ARG A 91 4.62 5.25 -5.17
CA ARG A 91 3.28 5.61 -4.66
C ARG A 91 2.18 4.74 -5.25
N ARG A 92 2.12 4.61 -6.58
CA ARG A 92 1.12 3.78 -7.26
C ARG A 92 1.24 2.31 -6.89
N GLN A 93 2.47 1.78 -6.84
CA GLN A 93 2.72 0.40 -6.43
C GLN A 93 2.34 0.14 -4.98
N CYS A 94 2.68 1.07 -4.08
CA CYS A 94 2.28 1.04 -2.66
C CYS A 94 0.75 0.99 -2.53
N VAL A 95 0.02 1.88 -3.20
CA VAL A 95 -1.45 1.89 -3.17
C VAL A 95 -2.01 0.58 -3.74
N LYS A 96 -1.52 0.12 -4.89
CA LYS A 96 -1.97 -1.15 -5.50
C LYS A 96 -1.74 -2.32 -4.54
N MET A 97 -0.58 -2.38 -3.90
CA MET A 97 -0.23 -3.45 -2.97
C MET A 97 -1.10 -3.42 -1.72
N LEU A 98 -1.21 -2.26 -1.04
CA LEU A 98 -1.98 -2.13 0.19
C LEU A 98 -3.49 -2.39 -0.01
N ARG A 99 -4.01 -2.17 -1.22
CA ARG A 99 -5.42 -2.46 -1.56
C ARG A 99 -5.70 -3.92 -1.97
N SER A 100 -4.68 -4.76 -2.13
CA SER A 100 -4.85 -6.12 -2.64
C SER A 100 -5.30 -7.12 -1.56
N ILE A 101 -6.61 -7.21 -1.31
CA ILE A 101 -7.15 -8.05 -0.22
C ILE A 101 -6.92 -9.56 -0.36
N ALA A 102 -6.53 -10.03 -1.55
CA ALA A 102 -6.14 -11.43 -1.76
C ALA A 102 -4.83 -11.78 -1.02
N ILE A 103 -4.02 -10.78 -0.67
CA ILE A 103 -2.74 -10.96 -0.01
C ILE A 103 -2.91 -10.64 1.49
N PRO A 104 -2.36 -11.46 2.41
CA PRO A 104 -2.36 -11.16 3.83
C PRO A 104 -1.78 -9.76 4.14
N PRO A 105 -2.37 -9.02 5.10
CA PRO A 105 -1.98 -7.65 5.45
C PRO A 105 -0.48 -7.48 5.73
N GLN A 106 0.16 -8.39 6.48
CA GLN A 106 1.60 -8.30 6.80
C GLN A 106 2.45 -8.34 5.52
N ILE A 107 2.12 -9.26 4.60
CA ILE A 107 2.85 -9.40 3.33
C ILE A 107 2.63 -8.16 2.44
N ARG A 108 1.42 -7.59 2.44
CA ARG A 108 1.16 -6.33 1.72
C ARG A 108 1.98 -5.18 2.27
N ILE A 109 2.06 -5.05 3.59
CA ILE A 109 2.86 -4.03 4.27
C ILE A 109 4.34 -4.19 3.92
N GLU A 110 4.87 -5.42 4.02
CA GLU A 110 6.27 -5.72 3.66
C GLU A 110 6.58 -5.36 2.21
N LYS A 111 5.71 -5.77 1.27
CA LYS A 111 5.86 -5.46 -0.16
C LYS A 111 5.70 -3.98 -0.47
N ALA A 112 4.79 -3.28 0.22
CA ALA A 112 4.62 -1.84 0.05
C ALA A 112 5.85 -1.06 0.52
N MET A 113 6.54 -1.55 1.56
CA MET A 113 7.82 -1.00 2.03
C MET A 113 9.01 -1.30 1.11
N GLU A 114 8.91 -2.25 0.19
CA GLU A 114 10.05 -2.62 -0.66
C GLU A 114 10.49 -1.47 -1.58
N CYS A 115 9.53 -0.66 -2.05
CA CYS A 115 9.84 0.44 -2.95
C CYS A 115 10.48 1.64 -2.23
N SER A 116 10.25 1.84 -0.93
CA SER A 116 10.92 2.88 -0.13
C SER A 116 12.34 2.50 0.30
N ARG A 117 12.65 1.19 0.38
CA ARG A 117 14.00 0.70 0.69
C ARG A 117 14.97 0.86 -0.47
N LYS A 118 14.46 0.91 -1.71
CA LYS A 118 15.25 1.15 -2.91
C LYS A 118 15.54 2.64 -2.98
N LYS A 119 16.52 3.10 -2.20
CA LYS A 119 17.05 4.47 -2.29
C LYS A 119 17.29 4.80 -3.75
N VAL A 120 16.45 5.67 -4.31
CA VAL A 120 16.84 6.39 -5.50
C VAL A 120 17.90 7.36 -5.00
N ARG A 121 19.17 6.92 -5.03
CA ARG A 121 20.30 7.85 -5.06
C ARG A 121 20.17 8.61 -6.37
N SER A 122 19.22 9.54 -6.43
CA SER A 122 19.17 10.52 -7.50
C SER A 122 20.48 11.28 -7.40
N GLN A 123 21.27 11.23 -8.46
CA GLN A 123 22.37 12.15 -8.69
C GLN A 123 21.81 13.55 -9.00
N ARG A 124 20.84 14.02 -8.21
CA ARG A 124 20.16 15.31 -8.36
C ARG A 124 20.87 16.36 -7.50
N PRO A 125 20.70 17.64 -7.85
CA PRO A 125 21.40 18.73 -7.18
C PRO A 125 21.01 18.75 -5.70
N GLN A 126 22.01 18.70 -4.83
CA GLN A 126 21.85 18.82 -3.38
C GLN A 126 21.03 20.07 -3.04
N GLY A 127 19.84 19.88 -2.49
CA GLY A 127 18.92 20.96 -2.13
C GLY A 127 18.00 20.58 -0.98
N CYS A 128 17.59 21.59 -0.23
CA CYS A 128 16.78 21.42 0.97
C CYS A 128 15.39 20.78 0.73
N ILE A 129 14.82 20.87 -0.48
CA ILE A 129 13.56 20.21 -0.86
C ILE A 129 13.74 18.68 -0.97
N GLU A 130 14.87 18.23 -1.53
CA GLU A 130 15.15 16.79 -1.68
C GLU A 130 15.39 16.13 -0.32
N GLU A 131 16.20 16.77 0.55
CA GLU A 131 16.43 16.32 1.92
C GLU A 131 15.12 16.21 2.73
N SER A 132 14.17 17.09 2.41
CA SER A 132 12.85 17.12 3.04
C SER A 132 11.97 15.96 2.57
N LEU A 133 11.91 15.71 1.26
CA LEU A 133 11.17 14.58 0.69
C LEU A 133 11.74 13.23 1.18
N GLU A 134 13.07 13.11 1.28
CA GLU A 134 13.71 11.95 1.88
C GLU A 134 13.30 11.72 3.34
N LYS A 135 13.14 12.79 4.12
CA LYS A 135 12.67 12.70 5.52
C LYS A 135 11.21 12.29 5.59
N TYR A 136 10.33 12.79 4.71
CA TYR A 136 8.95 12.31 4.61
C TYR A 136 8.88 10.82 4.25
N GLU A 137 9.69 10.36 3.29
CA GLU A 137 9.73 8.96 2.89
C GLU A 137 10.19 8.05 4.03
N GLN A 138 11.14 8.51 4.86
CA GLN A 138 11.54 7.81 6.09
C GLN A 138 10.42 7.68 7.13
N CYS A 139 9.39 8.53 7.08
CA CYS A 139 8.22 8.44 7.95
C CYS A 139 7.15 7.46 7.46
N PHE A 140 7.28 6.90 6.25
CA PHE A 140 6.31 5.95 5.70
C PHE A 140 6.03 4.75 6.64
N PRO A 141 7.03 4.03 7.19
CA PRO A 141 6.78 2.91 8.09
C PRO A 141 6.02 3.33 9.35
N SER A 142 6.36 4.49 9.93
CA SER A 142 5.69 5.03 11.12
C SER A 142 4.23 5.37 10.83
N CYS A 143 3.92 5.92 9.66
CA CYS A 143 2.54 6.15 9.24
C CYS A 143 1.76 4.84 9.13
N VAL A 144 2.31 3.83 8.45
CA VAL A 144 1.66 2.52 8.27
C VAL A 144 1.36 1.89 9.63
N MET A 145 2.33 1.93 10.54
CA MET A 145 2.13 1.38 11.88
C MET A 145 1.12 2.18 12.71
N PHE A 146 1.16 3.51 12.65
CA PHE A 146 0.18 4.35 13.31
C PHE A 146 -1.24 4.03 12.83
N GLN A 147 -1.48 3.97 11.52
CA GLN A 147 -2.80 3.66 10.98
C GLN A 147 -3.27 2.27 11.40
N ARG A 148 -2.37 1.28 11.40
CA ARG A 148 -2.71 -0.08 11.84
C ARG A 148 -3.16 -0.13 13.31
N LEU A 149 -2.56 0.68 14.18
CA LEU A 149 -2.96 0.77 15.59
C LEU A 149 -4.34 1.43 15.79
N GLN A 150 -4.88 2.10 14.78
CA GLN A 150 -6.24 2.67 14.82
C GLN A 150 -7.34 1.64 14.51
N GLN A 151 -7.01 0.36 14.32
CA GLN A 151 -8.01 -0.67 14.07
C GLN A 151 -9.00 -0.77 15.25
N GLY A 152 -10.29 -0.63 14.95
CA GLY A 152 -11.36 -0.65 15.96
C GLY A 152 -11.49 0.63 16.78
N ASN A 153 -10.71 1.68 16.47
CA ASN A 153 -10.70 2.96 17.17
C ASN A 153 -11.18 4.11 16.26
N GLN A 154 -11.29 5.31 16.83
CA GLN A 154 -11.49 6.53 16.06
C GLN A 154 -10.27 6.76 15.14
N MET A 155 -10.52 6.92 13.84
CA MET A 155 -9.45 7.18 12.88
C MET A 155 -8.93 8.61 13.01
N TYR A 156 -7.61 8.75 13.03
CA TYR A 156 -6.91 10.03 13.01
C TYR A 156 -6.07 10.17 11.74
N GLU A 157 -6.02 11.38 11.21
CA GLU A 157 -5.08 11.70 10.14
C GLU A 157 -3.64 11.63 10.66
N TYR A 158 -2.76 10.99 9.88
CA TYR A 158 -1.37 10.91 10.25
C TYR A 158 -0.69 12.26 9.99
N ALA A 159 -0.32 12.95 11.06
CA ALA A 159 0.50 14.16 11.00
C ALA A 159 1.99 13.78 11.20
N PRO A 160 2.85 13.82 10.16
CA PRO A 160 4.24 13.37 10.26
C PRO A 160 5.03 14.12 11.34
N ALA A 161 4.85 15.43 11.44
CA ALA A 161 5.42 16.29 12.47
C ALA A 161 5.24 15.77 13.91
N ARG A 162 4.05 15.22 14.20
CA ARG A 162 3.70 14.75 15.55
C ARG A 162 4.14 13.31 15.83
N HIS A 163 4.27 12.50 14.78
CA HIS A 163 4.37 11.04 14.89
C HIS A 163 5.64 10.46 14.24
N CYS A 164 6.53 11.31 13.72
CA CYS A 164 7.81 10.92 13.16
C CYS A 164 8.92 11.76 13.78
N ASP A 165 9.83 11.12 14.53
CA ASP A 165 10.90 11.82 15.25
C ASP A 165 11.82 12.63 14.32
N ILE A 166 12.00 12.16 13.09
CA ILE A 166 12.79 12.83 12.05
C ILE A 166 12.15 14.19 11.66
N MET A 167 10.82 14.30 11.77
CA MET A 167 10.07 15.52 11.45
C MET A 167 9.89 16.45 12.65
N LYS A 168 10.02 15.98 13.90
CA LYS A 168 9.80 16.79 15.11
C LYS A 168 10.65 18.07 15.16
N ASN A 169 11.81 18.07 14.53
CA ASN A 169 12.73 19.22 14.49
C ASN A 169 12.70 20.00 13.18
N ILE A 170 11.87 19.58 12.21
CA ILE A 170 11.72 20.26 10.92
C ILE A 170 10.76 21.44 11.02
N ASP A 171 9.74 21.31 11.88
CA ASP A 171 8.79 22.39 12.18
C ASP A 171 9.51 23.63 12.77
N ASN A 172 10.73 23.45 13.29
CA ASN A 172 11.68 24.52 13.54
C ASN A 172 12.27 25.04 12.21
N LYS A 173 11.41 25.65 11.39
CA LYS A 173 11.74 26.46 10.21
C LYS A 173 12.77 25.80 9.27
N ASN A 174 12.46 24.65 8.69
CA ASN A 174 13.06 24.32 7.39
C ASN A 174 12.32 25.13 6.30
N PRO A 175 12.90 26.22 5.76
CA PRO A 175 12.22 27.12 4.80
C PRO A 175 11.83 26.42 3.50
N CYS A 176 12.23 25.16 3.32
CA CYS A 176 11.97 24.38 2.12
C CYS A 176 10.77 23.43 2.24
N ILE A 177 10.20 23.27 3.43
CA ILE A 177 9.00 22.45 3.68
C ILE A 177 7.76 23.33 3.86
N VAL A 178 7.93 24.52 4.43
CA VAL A 178 6.88 25.52 4.56
C VAL A 178 7.31 26.75 3.77
N PRO A 179 7.21 26.75 2.44
CA PRO A 179 7.30 28.01 1.72
C PRO A 179 6.05 28.82 2.11
N ASP A 180 6.21 30.13 2.35
CA ASP A 180 5.20 31.10 2.86
C ASP A 180 3.87 31.19 2.04
N TYR A 181 3.60 30.25 1.13
CA TYR A 181 2.46 30.24 0.21
C TYR A 181 1.42 29.15 0.51
N MET A 182 1.55 28.38 1.60
CA MET A 182 0.56 27.38 2.02
C MET A 182 -0.49 27.93 3.01
N ASP A 183 -0.39 29.21 3.38
CA ASP A 183 -1.40 29.96 4.17
C ASP A 183 -2.40 30.73 3.27
N ALA A 184 -2.86 30.13 2.16
CA ALA A 184 -3.88 30.70 1.28
C ALA A 184 -4.99 29.70 0.93
#